data_AF-A0A7R8VYS5-F1
#
_entry.id   AF-A0A7R8VYS5-F1
#
_cell.length_a   1.000
_cell.length_b   1.000
_cell.length_c   1.000
_cell.angle_alpha   90.00
_cell.angle_beta   90.00
_cell.angle_gamma   90.00
#
_symmetry.space_group_name_H-M   'P 1'
#
loop_
_entity.id
_entity.type
_entity.pdbx_description
1 polymer ?
#
loop_
_entity_poly.entity_id
_entity_poly.type
_entity_poly.pdbx_seq_one_letter_code
_entity_poly.pdbx_strand_id
1 'polypeptide(L)'
;CLALVARRHYRLGHGIGRSGDLGEVQPKAAGSSLMNKLTNCLVLDVIRFMGVKTSAGCFVVPMATGMSLVLCMLTLKQERPDSKFVLWSRIDQKACFKCIITAG
;
A
#
# COMPACT_ATOMS: atom_id res chain seq x y z
N CYS A 1 24.28 9.66 -16.44
CA CYS A 1 22.89 9.38 -15.99
C CYS A 1 22.80 8.40 -14.82
N LEU A 2 23.50 7.24 -14.82
CA LEU A 2 23.40 6.24 -13.75
C LEU A 2 23.72 6.79 -12.33
N ALA A 3 24.76 7.62 -12.22
CA ALA A 3 25.17 8.21 -10.95
C ALA A 3 24.11 9.19 -10.37
N LEU A 4 23.39 9.92 -11.22
CA LEU A 4 22.31 10.83 -10.79
C LEU A 4 21.13 10.04 -10.21
N VAL A 5 20.69 9.00 -10.92
CA VAL A 5 19.59 8.12 -10.49
C VAL A 5 19.94 7.43 -9.18
N ALA A 6 21.13 6.83 -9.09
CA ALA A 6 21.58 6.17 -7.86
C ALA A 6 21.62 7.13 -6.66
N ARG A 7 22.10 8.37 -6.84
CA ARG A 7 22.12 9.39 -5.77
C ARG A 7 20.72 9.84 -5.37
N ARG A 8 19.82 10.08 -6.34
CA ARG A 8 18.42 10.48 -6.09
C ARG A 8 17.66 9.44 -5.27
N HIS A 9 17.95 8.15 -5.48
CA HIS A 9 17.32 7.04 -4.76
C HIS A 9 18.13 6.57 -3.54
N TYR A 10 19.14 7.33 -3.08
CA TYR A 10 20.00 6.94 -1.95
C TYR A 10 20.60 5.53 -2.10
N ARG A 11 20.86 5.10 -3.35
CA ARG A 11 21.33 3.76 -3.74
C ARG A 11 20.39 2.60 -3.38
N LEU A 12 19.13 2.88 -3.06
CA LEU A 12 18.08 1.89 -2.79
C LEU A 12 17.34 1.51 -4.09
N GLY A 13 17.96 0.64 -4.90
CA GLY A 13 17.43 0.27 -6.22
C GLY A 13 16.51 -0.95 -6.27
N HIS A 14 16.44 -1.76 -5.21
CA HIS A 14 15.76 -3.06 -5.23
C HIS A 14 14.24 -3.00 -4.96
N GLY A 15 13.70 -1.85 -4.57
CA GLY A 15 12.30 -1.73 -4.16
C GLY A 15 12.01 -2.33 -2.78
N ILE A 16 10.75 -2.72 -2.56
CA ILE A 16 10.22 -3.28 -1.31
C ILE A 16 9.54 -4.63 -1.58
N GLY A 17 9.47 -5.48 -0.55
CA GLY A 17 8.77 -6.76 -0.61
C GLY A 17 9.38 -7.81 -1.53
N ARG A 18 8.59 -8.85 -1.78
CA ARG A 18 8.84 -9.94 -2.71
C ARG A 18 7.67 -10.08 -3.68
N SER A 19 7.81 -10.96 -4.67
CA SER A 19 6.82 -11.13 -5.74
C SER A 19 5.42 -11.52 -5.27
N GLY A 20 5.28 -12.08 -4.07
CA GLY A 20 3.98 -12.47 -3.49
C GLY A 20 3.51 -11.62 -2.31
N ASP A 21 4.39 -10.84 -1.68
CA ASP A 21 4.07 -10.12 -0.44
C ASP A 21 4.94 -8.86 -0.27
N LEU A 22 4.28 -7.71 -0.11
CA LEU A 22 4.90 -6.40 0.10
C LEU A 22 5.55 -6.25 1.49
N GLY A 23 5.08 -6.98 2.49
CA GLY A 23 5.60 -6.97 3.86
C GLY A 23 6.81 -7.86 4.08
N GLU A 24 7.09 -8.77 3.13
CA GLU A 24 8.14 -9.76 3.27
C GLU A 24 9.55 -9.17 3.13
N VAL A 25 10.52 -9.73 3.87
CA VAL A 25 11.92 -9.29 3.80
C VAL A 25 12.53 -9.77 2.48
N GLN A 26 13.13 -8.84 1.73
CA GLN A 26 13.87 -9.15 0.52
C GLN A 26 15.32 -9.56 0.87
N PRO A 27 15.72 -10.84 0.69
CA PRO A 27 17.07 -11.31 1.04
C PRO A 27 18.18 -10.58 0.27
N LYS A 28 17.88 -10.07 -0.94
CA LYS A 28 18.81 -9.29 -1.76
C LYS A 28 18.89 -7.81 -1.39
N ALA A 29 18.04 -7.35 -0.46
CA ALA A 29 17.89 -5.94 -0.13
C ALA A 29 17.49 -5.74 1.35
N ALA A 30 18.36 -6.18 2.26
CA ALA A 30 18.15 -6.04 3.70
C ALA A 30 17.91 -4.58 4.13
N GLY A 31 18.67 -3.62 3.57
CA GLY A 31 18.52 -2.19 3.86
C GLY A 31 17.15 -1.63 3.45
N SER A 32 16.70 -1.90 2.23
CA SER A 32 15.36 -1.50 1.77
C SER A 32 14.24 -2.16 2.58
N SER A 33 14.44 -3.43 2.97
CA SER A 33 13.47 -4.17 3.81
C SER A 33 13.34 -3.56 5.20
N LEU A 34 14.46 -3.17 5.82
CA LEU A 34 14.46 -2.48 7.11
C LEU A 34 13.78 -1.11 7.00
N MET A 35 14.09 -0.34 5.95
CA MET A 35 13.46 0.95 5.70
C MET A 35 11.93 0.82 5.56
N ASN A 36 11.45 -0.18 4.83
CA ASN A 36 10.02 -0.45 4.69
C ASN A 36 9.35 -0.75 6.05
N LYS A 37 9.96 -1.62 6.85
CA LYS A 37 9.45 -1.96 8.19
C LYS A 37 9.39 -0.76 9.12
N LEU A 38 10.48 0.01 9.20
CA LEU A 38 10.53 1.23 10.01
C LEU A 38 9.49 2.25 9.56
N THR A 39 9.32 2.43 8.25
CA THR A 39 8.32 3.34 7.70
C THR A 39 6.90 2.91 8.12
N ASN A 40 6.58 1.62 8.03
CA ASN A 40 5.28 1.11 8.48
C ASN A 40 5.06 1.30 9.99
N CYS A 41 6.08 1.08 10.81
CA CYS A 41 5.99 1.34 12.25
C CYS A 41 5.75 2.82 12.57
N LEU A 42 6.47 3.73 11.91
CA LEU A 42 6.31 5.18 12.11
C LEU A 42 4.95 5.67 11.64
N VAL A 43 4.46 5.20 10.50
CA VAL A 43 3.11 5.54 10.01
C VAL A 43 2.04 5.01 10.96
N LEU A 44 2.19 3.80 11.50
CA LEU A 44 1.27 3.24 12.47
C LEU A 44 1.21 4.09 13.75
N ASP A 45 2.38 4.53 14.21
CA ASP A 45 2.50 5.40 15.37
C ASP A 45 1.78 6.74 15.12
N VAL A 46 2.00 7.36 13.96
CA VAL A 46 1.29 8.59 13.55
C VAL A 46 -0.22 8.37 13.50
N ILE A 47 -0.71 7.27 12.93
CA ILE A 47 -2.16 6.97 12.89
C ILE A 47 -2.76 6.89 14.29
N ARG A 48 -2.05 6.24 15.22
CA ARG A 48 -2.47 6.11 16.62
C ARG A 48 -2.43 7.46 17.34
N PHE A 49 -1.37 8.24 17.11
CA PHE A 49 -1.20 9.59 17.62
C PHE A 49 -2.34 10.53 17.17
N MET A 50 -2.76 10.43 15.91
CA MET A 50 -3.85 11.23 15.32
C MET A 50 -5.25 10.82 15.80
N GLY A 51 -5.36 9.79 16.66
CA GLY A 51 -6.60 9.45 17.37
C GLY A 51 -7.12 8.04 17.11
N VAL A 52 -6.60 7.31 16.12
CA VAL A 52 -7.01 5.92 15.82
C VAL A 52 -6.20 4.94 16.68
N LYS A 53 -6.36 5.05 18.01
CA LYS A 53 -5.53 4.37 19.02
C LYS A 53 -5.52 2.85 18.91
N THR A 54 -6.61 2.25 18.44
CA THR A 54 -6.80 0.79 18.34
C THR A 54 -6.38 0.21 16.99
N SER A 55 -5.74 0.98 16.11
CA SER A 55 -5.24 0.46 14.83
C SER A 55 -4.24 -0.68 15.07
N ALA A 56 -4.56 -1.88 14.57
CA ALA A 56 -3.77 -3.09 14.78
C ALA A 56 -2.50 -3.13 13.91
N GLY A 57 -2.54 -2.51 12.73
CA GLY A 57 -1.41 -2.48 11.80
C GLY A 57 -1.68 -1.56 10.61
N CYS A 58 -0.62 -1.23 9.88
CA CYS A 58 -0.70 -0.54 8.60
C CYS A 58 0.53 -0.89 7.75
N PHE A 59 0.42 -0.64 6.45
CA PHE A 59 1.55 -0.75 5.53
C PHE A 59 1.44 0.32 4.45
N VAL A 60 2.60 0.86 4.04
CA VAL A 60 2.68 1.82 2.94
C VAL A 60 2.71 1.07 1.62
N VAL A 61 1.84 1.47 0.71
CA VAL A 61 1.74 0.90 -0.64
C VAL A 61 2.21 1.94 -1.66
N PRO A 62 3.07 1.59 -2.63
CA PRO A 62 3.57 2.52 -3.64
C PRO A 62 2.55 2.75 -4.76
N MET A 63 1.31 3.06 -4.38
CA MET A 63 0.19 3.31 -5.27
C MET A 63 -0.65 4.48 -4.76
N ALA A 64 -1.34 5.18 -5.66
CA ALA A 64 -2.29 6.19 -5.24
C ALA A 64 -3.46 5.58 -4.45
N THR A 65 -4.17 6.41 -3.67
CA THR A 65 -5.28 5.96 -2.83
C THR A 65 -6.35 5.18 -3.60
N GLY A 66 -6.70 5.60 -4.82
CA GLY A 66 -7.66 4.87 -5.65
C GLY A 66 -7.21 3.44 -5.96
N MET A 67 -5.94 3.24 -6.32
CA MET A 67 -5.39 1.89 -6.57
C MET A 67 -5.21 1.08 -5.28
N SER A 68 -4.95 1.75 -4.16
CA SER A 68 -4.94 1.09 -2.84
C SER A 68 -6.34 0.59 -2.46
N LEU A 69 -7.41 1.32 -2.81
CA LEU A 69 -8.78 0.84 -2.67
C LEU A 69 -9.08 -0.35 -3.60
N VAL A 70 -8.58 -0.33 -4.84
CA VAL A 70 -8.68 -1.50 -5.75
C VAL A 70 -8.05 -2.73 -5.10
N LEU A 71 -6.86 -2.60 -4.52
CA LEU A 71 -6.19 -3.70 -3.81
C LEU A 71 -7.09 -4.29 -2.71
N CYS A 72 -7.67 -3.44 -1.85
CA CYS A 72 -8.58 -3.89 -0.81
C CYS A 72 -9.83 -4.59 -1.38
N MET A 73 -10.43 -4.05 -2.45
CA MET A 73 -11.62 -4.63 -3.07
C MET A 73 -11.32 -5.98 -3.74
N LEU A 74 -10.17 -6.13 -4.40
CA LEU A 74 -9.73 -7.41 -4.98
C LEU A 74 -9.52 -8.47 -3.89
N THR A 75 -8.93 -8.10 -2.75
CA THR A 75 -8.81 -9.01 -1.60
C THR A 75 -10.19 -9.41 -1.06
N LEU A 76 -11.09 -8.45 -0.85
CA LEU A 76 -12.46 -8.75 -0.40
C LEU A 76 -13.25 -9.62 -1.39
N LYS A 77 -13.01 -9.47 -2.70
CA LYS A 77 -13.63 -10.29 -3.75
C LYS A 77 -13.15 -11.74 -3.69
N GLN A 78 -11.87 -11.98 -3.36
CA GLN A 78 -11.33 -13.32 -3.13
C GLN A 78 -11.97 -13.97 -1.90
N GLU A 79 -12.19 -13.21 -0.82
CA GLU A 79 -12.86 -13.70 0.39
C GLU A 79 -14.39 -13.88 0.20
N ARG A 80 -15.00 -13.08 -0.69
CA ARG A 80 -16.46 -13.04 -0.92
C ARG A 80 -16.76 -13.14 -2.43
N PRO A 81 -16.57 -14.30 -3.07
CA PRO A 81 -16.67 -14.46 -4.52
C PRO A 81 -18.05 -14.09 -5.08
N ASP A 82 -19.13 -14.31 -4.31
CA ASP A 82 -20.51 -14.03 -4.73
C ASP A 82 -20.91 -12.55 -4.65
N SER A 83 -20.07 -11.70 -4.03
CA SER A 83 -20.35 -10.27 -3.94
C SER A 83 -20.29 -9.60 -5.31
N LYS A 84 -21.32 -8.82 -5.66
CA LYS A 84 -21.45 -8.15 -6.98
C LYS A 84 -21.49 -6.63 -6.91
N PHE A 85 -21.66 -6.08 -5.70
CA PHE A 85 -21.91 -4.66 -5.52
C PHE A 85 -21.08 -4.10 -4.38
N VAL A 86 -20.59 -2.88 -4.56
CA VAL A 86 -19.96 -2.07 -3.52
C VAL A 86 -20.94 -0.96 -3.17
N LEU A 87 -21.38 -0.91 -1.91
CA LEU A 87 -22.22 0.18 -1.43
C LEU A 87 -21.35 1.44 -1.32
N TRP A 88 -21.77 2.52 -2.00
CA TRP A 88 -21.00 3.76 -2.08
C TRP A 88 -21.85 4.96 -1.68
N SER A 89 -21.48 5.62 -0.58
CA SER A 89 -22.05 6.91 -0.23
C SER A 89 -21.50 7.97 -1.19
N ARG A 90 -22.38 8.63 -1.93
CA ARG A 90 -21.99 9.49 -3.05
C ARG A 90 -21.05 10.61 -2.60
N ILE A 91 -19.90 10.66 -3.26
CA ILE A 91 -18.95 11.77 -3.27
C ILE A 91 -18.44 11.92 -4.69
N ASP A 92 -18.48 13.15 -5.21
CA ASP A 92 -18.20 13.44 -6.61
C ASP A 92 -16.69 13.62 -6.85
N GLN A 93 -15.92 12.55 -6.61
CA GLN A 93 -14.48 12.46 -6.86
C GLN A 93 -14.19 11.27 -7.77
N LYS A 94 -13.49 11.54 -8.89
CA LYS A 94 -13.35 10.56 -9.98
C LYS A 94 -12.58 9.30 -9.59
N ALA A 95 -11.47 9.42 -8.85
CA ALA A 95 -10.59 8.30 -8.54
C ALA A 95 -11.22 7.27 -7.58
N CYS A 96 -11.94 7.72 -6.55
CA CYS A 96 -12.58 6.83 -5.58
C CYS A 96 -13.86 6.17 -6.11
N PHE A 97 -14.48 6.72 -7.16
CA PHE A 97 -15.52 6.00 -7.89
C PHE A 97 -14.92 5.02 -8.92
N LYS A 98 -13.86 5.44 -9.63
CA LYS A 98 -13.17 4.60 -10.61
C LYS A 98 -12.54 3.35 -10.00
N CYS A 99 -12.11 3.37 -8.73
CA CYS A 99 -11.53 2.19 -8.10
C CYS A 99 -12.54 1.04 -8.00
N ILE A 100 -13.82 1.33 -7.73
CA ILE A 100 -14.89 0.31 -7.70
C ILE A 100 -14.98 -0.37 -9.06
N ILE A 101 -15.09 0.41 -10.13
CA ILE A 101 -15.19 -0.12 -11.51
C ILE A 101 -13.91 -0.88 -11.90
N THR A 102 -12.74 -0.42 -11.45
CA THR A 102 -11.45 -1.04 -11.77
C THR A 102 -11.27 -2.39 -11.07
N ALA A 103 -11.90 -2.58 -9.91
CA ALA A 103 -11.84 -3.84 -9.16
C ALA A 103 -12.70 -4.98 -9.77
N GLY A 104 -13.59 -4.66 -10.72
CA GLY A 104 -14.52 -5.61 -11.36
C GLY A 104 -15.75 -5.90 -10.51
#